data_AF-A0A2E8EFF8-F1
#
_entry.id   AF-A0A2E8EFF8-F1
#
_cell.length_a   1.000
_cell.length_b   1.000
_cell.length_c   1.000
_cell.angle_alpha   90.00
_cell.angle_beta   90.00
_cell.angle_gamma   90.00
#
_symmetry.space_group_name_H-M   'P 1'
#
loop_
_entity.id
_entity.type
_entity.pdbx_description
1 polymer ?
#
loop_
_entity_poly.entity_id
_entity_poly.type
_entity_poly.pdbx_seq_one_letter_code
_entity_poly.pdbx_strand_id
1 'polypeptide(L)'
;MDAFLVKCSRDEEMLAYVGTEHSLVLYPVGDQCTFCSAVLNKVSRDELVEEVPQKTLKGYDKFWQSSSHCEKVYSHGSYWERIVEEIFKTSRITDVTKPENSL
;
A
#
# COMPACT_ATOMS: atom_id res chain seq x y z
N MET A 1 11.84 -17.59 -14.10
CA MET A 1 11.64 -16.66 -12.97
C MET A 1 12.71 -17.01 -11.97
N ASP A 2 13.64 -16.09 -11.74
CA ASP A 2 14.72 -16.29 -10.76
C ASP A 2 14.24 -15.77 -9.41
N ALA A 3 14.41 -16.57 -8.36
CA ALA A 3 14.06 -16.18 -7.00
C ALA A 3 15.24 -15.44 -6.36
N PHE A 4 14.94 -14.38 -5.62
CA PHE A 4 15.92 -13.57 -4.93
C PHE A 4 15.70 -13.63 -3.42
N LEU A 5 16.76 -13.93 -2.66
CA LEU A 5 16.69 -14.07 -1.20
C LEU A 5 17.09 -12.76 -0.52
N VAL A 6 16.13 -12.15 0.18
CA VAL A 6 16.36 -10.98 1.03
C VAL A 6 16.73 -11.44 2.44
N LYS A 7 17.88 -10.99 2.96
CA LYS A 7 18.35 -11.33 4.31
C LYS A 7 18.35 -10.09 5.20
N CYS A 8 17.17 -9.66 5.62
CA CYS A 8 17.01 -8.58 6.61
C CYS A 8 16.03 -9.06 7.69
N SER A 9 16.11 -8.48 8.89
CA SER A 9 15.25 -8.87 10.02
C SER A 9 14.05 -7.93 10.23
N ARG A 10 14.02 -6.81 9.51
CA ARG A 10 13.03 -5.73 9.64
C ARG A 10 12.34 -5.45 8.31
N ASP A 11 11.03 -5.20 8.37
CA ASP A 11 10.18 -5.07 7.18
C ASP A 11 10.58 -3.88 6.31
N GLU A 12 10.87 -2.73 6.92
CA GLU A 12 11.34 -1.52 6.23
C GLU A 12 12.71 -1.71 5.54
N GLU A 13 13.59 -2.54 6.11
CA GLU A 13 14.89 -2.85 5.52
C GLU A 13 14.72 -3.81 4.33
N MET A 14 13.86 -4.82 4.47
CA MET A 14 13.50 -5.72 3.37
C MET A 14 12.87 -4.95 2.20
N LEU A 15 11.92 -4.05 2.50
CA LEU A 15 11.26 -3.22 1.50
C LEU A 15 12.23 -2.27 0.80
N ALA A 16 13.13 -1.61 1.54
CA ALA A 16 14.15 -0.73 0.95
C ALA A 16 15.07 -1.49 0.01
N TYR A 17 15.48 -2.69 0.41
CA TYR A 17 16.38 -3.54 -0.36
C TYR A 17 15.73 -4.02 -1.66
N VAL A 18 14.52 -4.59 -1.59
CA VAL A 18 13.76 -5.01 -2.78
C VAL A 18 13.46 -3.83 -3.70
N GLY A 19 13.07 -2.68 -3.13
CA GLY A 19 12.80 -1.47 -3.89
C GLY A 19 14.02 -0.98 -4.67
N THR A 20 15.19 -0.96 -4.02
CA THR A 20 16.44 -0.53 -4.66
C THR A 20 16.90 -1.53 -5.72
N GLU A 21 16.94 -2.83 -5.38
CA GLU A 21 17.43 -3.89 -6.28
C GLU A 21 16.63 -3.95 -7.59
N HIS A 22 15.31 -3.77 -7.50
CA HIS A 22 14.42 -3.84 -8.66
C HIS A 22 13.99 -2.47 -9.20
N SER A 23 14.59 -1.37 -8.72
CA SER A 23 14.24 0.00 -9.12
C SER A 23 12.73 0.30 -9.02
N LEU A 24 12.08 -0.22 -7.97
CA LEU A 24 10.66 -0.02 -7.73
C LEU A 24 10.43 1.31 -7.01
N VAL A 25 9.41 2.03 -7.45
CA VAL A 25 8.90 3.20 -6.73
C VAL A 25 7.81 2.73 -5.77
N LEU A 26 8.07 2.84 -4.47
CA LEU A 26 7.07 2.57 -3.45
C LEU A 26 6.10 3.75 -3.39
N TYR A 27 4.89 3.57 -3.90
CA TYR A 27 3.85 4.59 -3.87
C TYR A 27 2.73 4.16 -2.93
N PRO A 28 2.34 4.98 -1.95
CA PRO A 28 1.30 4.59 -1.00
C PRO A 28 -0.06 4.42 -1.67
N VAL A 29 -0.34 5.07 -2.81
CA VAL A 29 -1.67 5.03 -3.46
C VAL A 29 -1.75 3.92 -4.48
N GLY A 30 -2.32 2.79 -4.05
CA GLY A 30 -2.79 1.76 -4.97
C GLY A 30 -4.09 2.22 -5.64
N ASP A 31 -4.09 2.27 -6.97
CA ASP A 31 -5.30 2.36 -7.81
C ASP A 31 -5.87 0.98 -8.14
N GLN A 32 -5.27 -0.08 -7.59
CA GLN A 32 -5.62 -1.47 -7.85
C GLN A 32 -5.97 -2.26 -6.58
N CYS A 33 -6.90 -3.19 -6.72
CA CYS A 33 -7.30 -4.12 -5.68
C CYS A 33 -6.16 -5.11 -5.39
N THR A 34 -5.71 -5.17 -4.14
CA THR A 34 -4.67 -6.11 -3.69
C THR A 34 -5.03 -7.58 -3.82
N PHE A 35 -6.32 -7.90 -4.03
CA PHE A 35 -6.78 -9.27 -4.21
C PHE A 35 -6.86 -9.72 -5.67
N CYS A 36 -7.20 -8.81 -6.60
CA CYS A 36 -7.48 -9.19 -8.01
C CYS A 36 -6.86 -8.26 -9.05
N SER A 37 -6.14 -7.23 -8.63
CA SER A 37 -5.49 -6.20 -9.48
C SER A 37 -6.44 -5.34 -10.32
N ALA A 38 -7.77 -5.45 -10.14
CA ALA A 38 -8.73 -4.58 -10.80
C ALA A 38 -8.70 -3.15 -10.25
N VAL A 39 -9.14 -2.18 -11.04
CA VAL A 39 -9.12 -0.76 -10.67
C VAL A 39 -10.04 -0.48 -9.48
N LEU A 40 -9.60 0.40 -8.59
CA LEU A 40 -10.36 0.88 -7.45
C LEU A 40 -11.11 2.18 -7.80
N ASN A 41 -12.44 2.13 -7.72
CA ASN A 41 -13.30 3.28 -7.95
C ASN A 41 -13.66 3.94 -6.62
N LYS A 42 -13.64 5.28 -6.57
CA LYS A 42 -14.19 6.00 -5.41
C LYS A 42 -15.69 5.74 -5.32
N VAL A 43 -16.15 5.43 -4.11
CA VAL A 43 -17.57 5.20 -3.81
C VAL A 43 -17.99 6.04 -2.61
N SER A 44 -19.25 6.45 -2.58
CA SER A 44 -19.79 7.21 -1.46
C SER A 44 -20.14 6.30 -0.27
N ARG A 45 -20.32 6.89 0.91
CA ARG A 45 -20.79 6.16 2.09
C ARG A 45 -22.17 5.57 1.91
N ASP A 46 -23.04 6.28 1.18
CA ASP A 46 -24.44 5.91 1.00
C ASP A 46 -24.56 4.64 0.15
N GLU A 47 -23.63 4.42 -0.78
CA GLU A 47 -23.52 3.20 -1.59
C GLU A 47 -23.05 1.98 -0.78
N LEU A 48 -22.46 2.18 0.40
CA LEU A 48 -21.81 1.12 1.19
C LEU A 48 -22.60 0.71 2.44
N VAL A 49 -23.79 1.27 2.67
CA VAL A 49 -24.58 1.08 3.91
C VAL A 49 -24.93 -0.40 4.17
N GLU A 50 -25.15 -1.18 3.12
CA GLU A 50 -25.50 -2.61 3.21
C GLU A 50 -24.27 -3.53 3.29
N GLU A 51 -23.11 -3.09 2.79
CA GLU A 51 -21.90 -3.92 2.71
C GLU A 51 -20.93 -3.70 3.88
N VAL A 52 -20.90 -2.48 4.42
CA VAL A 52 -19.91 -2.04 5.40
C VAL A 52 -20.58 -1.73 6.74
N PRO A 53 -20.06 -2.22 7.88
CA PRO A 53 -20.61 -1.91 9.18
C PRO A 53 -20.73 -0.40 9.43
N GLN A 54 -21.88 0.07 9.96
CA GLN A 54 -22.12 1.49 10.22
C GLN A 54 -21.01 2.17 11.04
N LYS A 55 -20.36 1.45 11.96
CA LYS A 55 -19.23 1.97 12.74
C LYS A 55 -18.07 2.40 11.84
N THR A 56 -17.78 1.65 10.78
CA THR A 56 -16.75 1.96 9.80
C THR A 56 -17.13 3.16 8.95
N LEU A 57 -18.39 3.25 8.50
CA LEU A 57 -18.91 4.39 7.72
C LEU A 57 -18.92 5.71 8.52
N LYS A 58 -19.08 5.63 9.84
CA LYS A 58 -18.96 6.79 10.74
C LYS A 58 -17.51 7.20 11.02
N GLY A 59 -16.57 6.25 10.93
CA GLY A 59 -15.17 6.47 11.30
C GLY A 59 -14.32 7.04 10.16
N TYR A 60 -14.75 6.91 8.90
CA TYR A 60 -13.96 7.27 7.73
C TYR A 60 -14.81 7.97 6.66
N ASP A 61 -14.17 8.81 5.84
CA ASP A 61 -14.87 9.63 4.83
C ASP A 61 -14.53 9.26 3.38
N LYS A 62 -13.50 8.43 3.15
CA LYS A 62 -13.04 8.07 1.81
C LYS A 62 -13.02 6.57 1.65
N PHE A 63 -13.74 6.10 0.62
CA PHE A 63 -13.88 4.69 0.30
C PHE A 63 -13.62 4.42 -1.17
N TRP A 64 -13.13 3.22 -1.43
CA TRP A 64 -12.94 2.70 -2.77
C TRP A 64 -13.46 1.27 -2.86
N GLN A 65 -14.08 0.92 -3.99
CA GLN A 65 -14.52 -0.45 -4.27
C GLN A 65 -13.85 -0.94 -5.56
N SER A 66 -13.48 -2.22 -5.57
CA SER A 66 -12.96 -2.88 -6.77
C SER A 66 -13.98 -2.85 -7.90
N SER A 67 -13.54 -2.54 -9.12
CA SER A 67 -14.36 -2.59 -10.33
C SER A 67 -14.64 -4.02 -10.83
N SER A 68 -14.26 -5.04 -10.07
CA SER A 68 -14.41 -6.45 -10.42
C SER A 68 -15.35 -7.17 -9.47
N HIS A 69 -15.65 -8.43 -9.81
CA HIS A 69 -16.48 -9.35 -9.01
C HIS A 69 -15.93 -9.68 -7.61
N CYS A 70 -14.75 -9.18 -7.21
CA CYS A 70 -14.24 -9.43 -5.85
C CYS A 70 -14.86 -8.50 -4.79
N GLU A 71 -15.51 -7.41 -5.23
CA GLU A 71 -16.30 -6.46 -4.40
C GLU A 71 -15.57 -5.96 -3.14
N LYS A 72 -14.23 -6.00 -3.13
CA LYS A 72 -13.43 -5.55 -1.99
C LYS A 72 -13.58 -4.04 -1.81
N VAL A 73 -13.94 -3.65 -0.59
CA VAL A 73 -14.04 -2.26 -0.16
C VAL A 73 -12.82 -1.88 0.69
N TYR A 74 -12.22 -0.75 0.36
CA TYR A 74 -11.07 -0.15 1.04
C TYR A 74 -11.47 1.20 1.62
N SER A 75 -10.90 1.55 2.77
CA SER A 75 -11.13 2.84 3.42
C SER A 75 -9.80 3.46 3.86
N HIS A 76 -9.73 4.79 3.86
CA HIS A 76 -8.58 5.53 4.37
C HIS A 76 -8.63 5.56 5.90
N GLY A 77 -8.31 4.43 6.53
CA GLY A 77 -8.29 4.29 7.99
C GLY A 77 -6.92 3.99 8.58
N SER A 78 -6.89 3.54 9.82
CA SER A 78 -5.64 3.27 10.56
C SER A 78 -4.70 2.28 9.86
N TYR A 79 -5.25 1.32 9.10
CA TYR A 79 -4.42 0.41 8.30
C TYR A 79 -3.69 1.13 7.16
N TRP A 80 -4.38 2.05 6.49
CA TRP A 80 -3.78 2.88 5.45
C TRP A 80 -2.69 3.79 6.03
N GLU A 81 -2.96 4.43 7.18
CA GLU A 81 -1.97 5.27 7.87
C GLU A 81 -0.69 4.49 8.19
N ARG A 82 -0.81 3.25 8.66
CA ARG A 82 0.33 2.36 8.89
C ARG A 82 1.13 2.04 7.63
N ILE A 83 0.46 1.78 6.51
CA ILE A 83 1.15 1.55 5.22
C ILE A 83 1.97 2.79 4.83
N VAL A 84 1.38 3.98 4.94
CA VAL A 84 2.06 5.25 4.65
C VAL A 84 3.26 5.46 5.57
N GLU A 85 3.10 5.20 6.88
CA GLU A 85 4.19 5.27 7.85
C GLU A 85 5.34 4.34 7.49
N GLU A 86 5.04 3.11 7.08
CA GLU A 86 6.05 2.10 6.75
C GLU A 86 6.82 2.46 5.46
N ILE A 87 6.10 2.94 4.44
CA ILE A 87 6.72 3.47 3.21
C ILE A 87 7.62 4.67 3.55
N PHE A 88 7.19 5.55 4.46
CA PHE A 88 7.98 6.70 4.88
C PHE A 88 9.21 6.35 5.74
N LYS A 89 9.17 5.26 6.51
CA LYS A 89 10.37 4.72 7.16
C LYS A 89 11.33 4.15 6.12
N THR A 90 10.80 3.45 5.12
CA THR A 90 11.56 2.85 4.03
C THR A 90 12.28 3.92 3.20
N SER A 91 11.61 5.02 2.84
CA SER A 91 12.22 6.11 2.07
C SER A 91 13.39 6.77 2.80
N ARG A 92 13.30 6.88 4.14
CA ARG A 92 14.41 7.37 4.98
C ARG A 92 15.62 6.45 4.94
N ILE A 93 15.43 5.15 4.72
CA ILE A 93 16.53 4.20 4.54
C ILE A 93 17.14 4.38 3.15
N THR A 94 16.33 4.43 2.09
CA THR A 94 16.83 4.57 0.71
C THR A 94 17.59 5.88 0.46
N ASP A 95 17.24 6.96 1.17
CA ASP A 95 17.98 8.22 1.11
C ASP A 95 19.35 8.14 1.81
N VAL A 96 19.48 7.29 2.83
CA VAL A 96 20.71 7.08 3.62
C VAL A 96 21.62 6.03 2.98
N THR A 97 21.06 5.09 2.20
CA THR A 97 21.81 3.99 1.59
C THR A 97 22.28 4.25 0.15
N LYS A 98 22.16 5.48 -0.39
CA LYS A 98 22.89 5.84 -1.61
C LYS A 98 24.38 5.56 -1.35
N PRO A 99 25.01 4.60 -2.06
CA PRO A 99 26.42 4.36 -1.85
C PRO A 99 27.16 5.63 -2.26
N GLU A 100 27.81 6.26 -1.29
CA GLU A 100 28.92 7.17 -1.50
C GLU A 100 30.05 6.35 -2.14
N ASN A 101 29.95 6.17 -3.46
CA ASN A 101 31.00 5.97 -4.45
C ASN A 101 30.37 5.47 -5.75
N SER A 102 29.94 6.43 -6.56
CA SER A 102 29.91 6.29 -8.02
C SER A 102 30.71 7.44 -8.60
N LEU A 103 32.03 7.29 -8.50
CA LEU A 103 33.04 7.88 -9.38
C LEU A 103 34.05 6.77 -9.68
#